data_AF-A0A7X6WX44-F1
#
_entry.id   AF-A0A7X6WX44-F1
#
_cell.length_a   1.000
_cell.length_b   1.000
_cell.length_c   1.000
_cell.angle_alpha   90.00
_cell.angle_beta   90.00
_cell.angle_gamma   90.00
#
_symmetry.space_group_name_H-M   'P 1'
#
loop_
_entity.id
_entity.type
_entity.pdbx_description
1 polymer ?
#
loop_
_entity_poly.entity_id
_entity_poly.type
_entity_poly.pdbx_seq_one_letter_code
_entity_poly.pdbx_strand_id
1 'polypeptide(L)'
;EQRLQGQNLPAAERAASMLRANPLYVLRNHLAQAAIDAAAQGDASEIETLLSLLRQPYEERPGFERYAEQAPAWAGKLAISCSS
;
A
#
# COMPACT_ATOMS: atom_id res chain seq x y z
N GLU A 1 0.94 -26.32 -5.08
CA GLU A 1 -0.54 -26.33 -5.11
C GLU A 1 -1.20 -27.25 -4.08
N GLN A 2 -0.57 -28.36 -3.67
CA GLN A 2 -1.11 -29.34 -2.71
C GLN A 2 -1.59 -28.77 -1.36
N ARG A 3 -0.94 -27.73 -0.81
CA ARG A 3 -1.34 -27.14 0.49
C ARG A 3 -2.70 -26.43 0.44
N LEU A 4 -3.06 -25.81 -0.68
CA LEU A 4 -4.34 -25.10 -0.82
C LEU A 4 -5.49 -26.08 -1.09
N GLN A 5 -5.22 -27.18 -1.79
CA GLN A 5 -6.18 -28.25 -2.08
C GLN A 5 -6.62 -28.99 -0.79
N GLY A 6 -5.71 -29.17 0.18
CA GLY A 6 -6.01 -29.81 1.46
C GLY A 6 -6.87 -28.97 2.44
N GLN A 7 -7.10 -27.69 2.16
CA GLN A 7 -7.87 -26.80 3.04
C GLN A 7 -9.39 -26.81 2.77
N ASN A 8 -9.84 -27.46 1.67
CA ASN A 8 -11.24 -27.63 1.26
C ASN A 8 -12.15 -26.36 1.39
N LEU A 9 -11.56 -25.17 1.22
CA LEU A 9 -12.26 -23.88 1.30
C LEU A 9 -12.68 -23.41 -0.10
N PRO A 10 -13.93 -22.96 -0.28
CA PRO A 10 -14.37 -22.31 -1.51
C PRO A 10 -13.47 -21.13 -1.88
N ALA A 11 -13.25 -20.93 -3.20
CA ALA A 11 -12.36 -19.87 -3.68
C ALA A 11 -12.79 -18.47 -3.19
N ALA A 12 -14.09 -18.20 -3.15
CA ALA A 12 -14.64 -16.92 -2.69
C ALA A 12 -14.34 -16.65 -1.21
N GLU A 13 -14.54 -17.63 -0.34
CA GLU A 13 -14.23 -17.50 1.10
C GLU A 13 -12.74 -17.30 1.35
N ARG A 14 -11.92 -18.00 0.57
CA ARG A 14 -10.46 -17.86 0.63
C ARG A 14 -10.02 -16.46 0.20
N ALA A 15 -10.56 -15.95 -0.90
CA ALA A 15 -10.29 -14.60 -1.38
C ALA A 15 -10.71 -13.55 -0.35
N ALA A 16 -11.92 -13.67 0.22
CA ALA A 16 -12.39 -12.77 1.27
C ALA A 16 -11.49 -12.80 2.52
N SER A 17 -11.00 -13.98 2.92
CA SER A 17 -10.04 -14.09 4.02
C SER A 17 -8.71 -13.44 3.68
N MET A 18 -8.21 -13.60 2.45
CA MET A 18 -6.96 -13.00 1.99
C MET A 18 -7.06 -11.47 1.94
N LEU A 19 -8.15 -10.92 1.39
CA LEU A 19 -8.36 -9.48 1.30
C LEU A 19 -8.41 -8.79 2.68
N ARG A 20 -8.91 -9.47 3.71
CA ARG A 20 -8.93 -8.94 5.08
C ARG A 20 -7.57 -8.94 5.78
N ALA A 21 -6.61 -9.73 5.29
CA ALA A 21 -5.29 -9.88 5.91
C ALA A 21 -4.16 -9.26 5.07
N ASN A 22 -4.35 -9.11 3.76
CA ASN A 22 -3.37 -8.57 2.83
C ASN A 22 -3.75 -7.15 2.46
N PRO A 23 -3.04 -6.13 2.98
CA PRO A 23 -3.36 -4.74 2.68
C PRO A 23 -3.12 -4.44 1.20
N LEU A 24 -4.07 -3.71 0.62
CA LEU A 24 -3.96 -3.10 -0.71
C LEU A 24 -3.03 -1.88 -0.68
N TYR A 25 -3.17 -1.04 0.35
CA TYR A 25 -2.35 0.16 0.53
C TYR A 25 -1.25 -0.07 1.57
N VAL A 26 -0.01 0.18 1.18
CA VAL A 26 1.17 0.10 2.05
C VAL A 26 2.00 1.37 1.91
N LEU A 27 2.61 1.83 3.02
CA LEU A 27 3.48 3.01 3.00
C LEU A 27 4.80 2.68 2.30
N ARG A 28 4.81 2.73 0.97
CA ARG A 28 6.01 2.53 0.16
C ARG A 28 6.91 3.76 0.25
N ASN A 29 8.22 3.55 0.23
CA ASN A 29 9.22 4.62 0.36
C ASN A 29 9.02 5.78 -0.62
N HIS A 30 8.68 5.51 -1.88
CA HIS A 30 8.46 6.58 -2.85
C HIS A 30 7.18 7.39 -2.59
N LEU A 31 6.15 6.79 -2.00
CA LEU A 31 4.94 7.50 -1.59
C LEU A 31 5.24 8.41 -0.40
N ALA A 32 6.01 7.90 0.57
CA ALA A 32 6.49 8.71 1.70
C ALA A 32 7.36 9.87 1.20
N GLN A 33 8.29 9.63 0.26
CA GLN A 33 9.12 10.68 -0.31
C GLN A 33 8.29 11.74 -1.04
N ALA A 34 7.32 11.34 -1.87
CA ALA A 34 6.45 12.28 -2.56
C ALA A 34 5.69 13.18 -1.58
N ALA A 35 5.23 12.62 -0.45
CA ALA A 35 4.57 13.39 0.60
C ALA A 35 5.52 14.35 1.33
N ILE A 36 6.77 13.93 1.58
CA ILE A 36 7.82 14.80 2.15
C ILE A 36 8.12 15.97 1.21
N ASP A 37 8.29 15.69 -0.08
CA ASP A 37 8.63 16.69 -1.09
C ASP A 37 7.50 17.70 -1.28
N ALA A 38 6.23 17.25 -1.24
CA ALA A 38 5.06 18.13 -1.28
C ALA A 38 4.99 19.01 -0.01
N ALA A 39 5.19 18.42 1.17
CA ALA A 39 5.14 19.15 2.43
C ALA A 39 6.27 20.20 2.54
N ALA A 40 7.45 19.90 2.00
CA ALA A 40 8.55 20.86 1.91
C ALA A 40 8.21 22.09 1.05
N GLN A 41 7.27 21.95 0.10
CA GLN A 41 6.73 23.03 -0.73
C GLN A 41 5.50 23.71 -0.11
N GLY A 42 5.11 23.32 1.11
CA GLY A 42 3.96 23.86 1.83
C GLY A 42 2.65 23.12 1.58
N ASP A 43 2.66 21.97 0.89
CA ASP A 43 1.48 21.16 0.62
C ASP A 43 1.46 19.87 1.47
N ALA A 44 0.62 19.85 2.49
CA ALA A 44 0.44 18.68 3.37
C ALA A 44 -0.65 17.70 2.88
N SER A 45 -1.31 17.95 1.74
CA SER A 45 -2.44 17.14 1.27
C SER A 45 -2.09 15.68 1.02
N GLU A 46 -0.86 15.39 0.58
CA GLU A 46 -0.40 14.02 0.37
C GLU A 46 -0.20 13.25 1.67
N ILE A 47 0.22 13.91 2.73
CA ILE A 47 0.34 13.29 4.06
C ILE A 47 -1.05 12.89 4.55
N GLU A 48 -2.03 13.78 4.45
CA GLU A 48 -3.41 13.51 4.86
C GLU A 48 -4.04 12.39 4.05
N THR A 49 -3.76 12.37 2.74
CA THR A 49 -4.23 11.31 1.84
C THR A 49 -3.65 9.95 2.24
N LEU A 50 -2.33 9.85 2.42
CA LEU A 50 -1.68 8.62 2.83
C LEU A 50 -2.19 8.15 4.20
N LEU A 51 -2.35 9.06 5.16
CA LEU A 51 -2.86 8.72 6.48
C LEU A 51 -4.30 8.17 6.40
N SER A 52 -5.14 8.76 5.56
CA SER A 52 -6.52 8.30 5.35
C SER A 52 -6.59 6.90 4.75
N LEU A 53 -5.72 6.58 3.77
CA LEU A 53 -5.65 5.27 3.13
C LEU A 53 -5.09 4.19 4.08
N LEU A 54 -4.04 4.53 4.84
CA LEU A 54 -3.39 3.59 5.76
C LEU A 54 -4.24 3.24 6.98
N ARG A 55 -5.27 4.03 7.29
CA ARG A 55 -6.28 3.69 8.32
C ARG A 55 -7.21 2.54 7.91
N GLN A 56 -7.44 2.36 6.60
CA GLN A 56 -8.26 1.27 6.05
C GLN A 56 -7.54 0.64 4.86
N PRO A 57 -6.38 -0.01 5.09
CA PRO A 57 -5.47 -0.37 4.02
C PRO A 57 -5.96 -1.56 3.19
N TYR A 58 -7.02 -2.25 3.62
CA TYR A 58 -7.58 -3.45 2.97
C TYR A 58 -8.71 -3.13 2.00
N GLU A 59 -9.24 -1.91 2.02
CA GLU A 59 -10.42 -1.51 1.23
C GLU A 59 -9.98 -0.68 0.03
N GLU A 60 -10.40 -1.08 -1.17
CA GLU A 60 -10.16 -0.30 -2.38
C GLU A 60 -10.98 1.00 -2.37
N ARG A 61 -10.32 2.11 -2.70
CA ARG A 61 -10.95 3.42 -2.77
C ARG A 61 -10.85 3.99 -4.19
N PRO A 62 -12.00 4.24 -4.86
CA PRO A 62 -12.01 4.85 -6.19
C PRO A 62 -11.25 6.18 -6.21
N GLY A 63 -10.39 6.37 -7.20
CA GLY A 63 -9.55 7.56 -7.36
C GLY A 63 -8.20 7.50 -6.61
N PHE A 64 -7.94 6.43 -5.86
CA PHE A 64 -6.68 6.22 -5.13
C PHE A 64 -5.91 4.99 -5.66
N GLU A 65 -6.20 4.54 -6.87
CA GLU A 65 -5.58 3.37 -7.52
C GLU A 65 -4.06 3.52 -7.58
N ARG A 66 -3.57 4.74 -7.84
CA ARG A 66 -2.13 5.07 -7.91
C ARG A 66 -1.34 4.69 -6.65
N TYR A 67 -1.99 4.62 -5.48
CA TYR A 67 -1.34 4.28 -4.21
C TYR A 67 -1.22 2.77 -4.00
N ALA A 68 -1.95 1.97 -4.77
CA ALA A 68 -1.87 0.51 -4.79
C ALA A 68 -0.90 -0.02 -5.87
N GLU A 69 -0.50 0.85 -6.80
CA GLU A 69 0.38 0.49 -7.91
C GLU A 69 1.78 0.03 -7.44
N GLN A 70 2.48 -0.64 -8.36
CA GLN A 70 3.88 -0.99 -8.16
C GLN A 70 4.73 0.28 -8.10
N ALA A 71 5.80 0.21 -7.32
CA ALA A 71 6.74 1.32 -7.25
C ALA A 71 7.34 1.60 -8.63
N PRO A 72 7.48 2.88 -9.02
CA PRO A 72 8.08 3.24 -10.29
C PRO A 72 9.57 2.87 -10.31
N ALA A 73 10.14 2.69 -11.51
CA ALA A 73 11.51 2.18 -11.67
C ALA A 73 12.59 2.99 -10.95
N TRP A 74 12.39 4.30 -10.77
CA TRP A 74 13.32 5.17 -10.04
C TRP A 74 13.27 4.97 -8.52
N ALA A 75 12.17 4.45 -7.98
CA ALA A 75 11.98 4.27 -6.54
C ALA A 75 12.98 3.28 -5.92
N GLY A 76 13.52 2.34 -6.71
CA GLY A 76 14.56 1.43 -6.25
C GLY A 76 15.89 2.10 -5.87
N LYS A 77 16.07 3.37 -6.24
CA LYS A 77 17.25 4.18 -5.90
C LYS A 77 17.08 5.01 -4.62
N LEU A 78 15.89 5.02 -4.01
CA LEU A 78 15.67 5.64 -2.71
C LEU A 78 16.39 4.83 -1.63
N ALA A 79 17.62 5.25 -1.32
CA ALA A 79 18.32 4.80 -0.13
C ALA A 79 17.74 5.53 1.09
N ILE A 80 16.66 4.97 1.67
CA ILE A 80 16.22 5.40 2.99
C ILE A 80 17.06 4.61 4.00
N SER A 81 18.12 5.26 4.50
CA SER A 81 18.91 4.74 5.60
C SER A 81 18.06 4.78 6.86
N CYS A 82 17.63 3.61 7.35
CA CYS A 82 17.20 3.50 8.73
C CYS A 82 18.46 3.60 9.60
N SER A 83 18.90 4.82 9.92
CA SER A 83 19.87 5.02 10.98
C SER A 83 19.17 4.73 12.31
N SER A 84 19.39 3.53 12.84
CA SER A 84 19.18 3.23 14.26
C SER A 84 20.26 3.87 15.11
#